data_AF-A0A0K8SAR4-F1
#
_entry.id   AF-A0A0K8SAR4-F1
#
_cell.length_a   1.000
_cell.length_b   1.000
_cell.length_c   1.000
_cell.angle_alpha   90.00
_cell.angle_beta   90.00
_cell.angle_gamma   90.00
#
_symmetry.space_group_name_H-M   'P 1'
#
loop_
_entity.id
_entity.type
_entity.pdbx_description
1 polymer ?
#
loop_
_entity_poly.entity_id
_entity_poly.type
_entity_poly.pdbx_seq_one_letter_code
_entity_poly.pdbx_strand_id
1 'polypeptide(L)'
;LTCVNKYCYLGANFSNTLNWSSQAEAAVSKGLVAVGSTKHLFQRSRCNSMEVWKKLYSSVVLATTLYGAEVWGLDQVEAVERVQVKAFKSLLFLPLNTPDTFIRRELGLFHIKAVIFKKALAWWNRLCRMSEDRFPRQCFTRLLVLDRAGFHWNNWVSSFRRVLDSISCAELISLPPVPLESAEGLIMDKLMELCIESDS
;
A
#
# COMPACT_ATOMS: atom_id res chain seq x y z
N LEU A 1 4.55 -15.23 -30.25
CA LEU A 1 4.54 -14.91 -28.80
C LEU A 1 3.30 -15.52 -28.20
N THR A 2 3.42 -16.48 -27.28
CA THR A 2 2.27 -17.08 -26.57
C THR A 2 1.91 -16.18 -25.39
N CYS A 3 0.66 -15.71 -25.33
CA CYS A 3 0.16 -14.92 -24.21
C CYS A 3 -0.04 -15.85 -23.01
N VAL A 4 0.57 -15.53 -21.87
CA VAL A 4 0.39 -16.26 -20.62
C VAL A 4 -0.56 -15.48 -19.71
N ASN A 5 -1.52 -16.16 -19.09
CA ASN A 5 -2.52 -15.51 -18.25
C ASN A 5 -1.96 -14.90 -16.95
N LYS A 6 -0.90 -15.50 -16.40
CA LYS A 6 -0.21 -15.05 -15.19
C LYS A 6 1.30 -15.20 -15.34
N TYR A 7 2.06 -14.18 -14.96
CA TYR A 7 3.52 -14.17 -15.02
C TYR A 7 4.12 -13.57 -13.74
N CYS A 8 5.11 -14.22 -13.14
CA CYS A 8 5.80 -13.69 -11.96
C CYS A 8 7.11 -13.02 -12.39
N TYR A 9 7.23 -11.73 -12.11
CA TYR A 9 8.43 -10.94 -12.37
C TYR A 9 8.93 -10.30 -11.08
N LEU A 10 10.17 -10.61 -10.70
CA LEU A 10 10.81 -10.11 -9.46
C LEU A 10 9.95 -10.27 -8.19
N GLY A 11 9.14 -11.34 -8.15
CA GLY A 11 8.25 -11.65 -7.02
C GLY A 11 6.88 -10.98 -7.05
N ALA A 12 6.58 -10.18 -8.09
CA ALA A 12 5.27 -9.61 -8.36
C ALA A 12 4.54 -10.40 -9.47
N ASN A 13 3.29 -10.75 -9.22
CA ASN A 13 2.43 -11.47 -10.15
C ASN A 13 1.68 -10.49 -11.04
N PHE A 14 1.90 -10.61 -12.34
CA PHE A 14 1.21 -9.87 -13.39
C PHE A 14 0.12 -10.76 -13.98
N SER A 15 -1.05 -10.20 -14.22
CA SER A 15 -2.15 -10.84 -14.94
C SER A 15 -2.36 -10.17 -16.30
N ASN A 16 -2.92 -10.91 -17.25
CA ASN A 16 -3.30 -10.37 -18.57
C ASN A 16 -4.44 -9.33 -18.49
N THR A 17 -5.18 -9.28 -17.39
CA THR A 17 -6.25 -8.31 -17.14
C THR A 17 -5.76 -7.03 -16.47
N LEU A 18 -4.43 -6.89 -16.21
CA LEU A 18 -3.82 -5.75 -15.53
C LEU A 18 -4.41 -5.48 -14.12
N ASN A 19 -4.99 -6.51 -13.50
CA ASN A 19 -5.51 -6.43 -12.14
C ASN A 19 -4.47 -6.92 -11.12
N TRP A 20 -4.49 -6.34 -9.93
CA TRP A 20 -3.53 -6.66 -8.87
C TRP A 20 -4.08 -7.63 -7.82
N SER A 21 -5.28 -8.19 -8.00
CA SER A 21 -5.89 -9.11 -7.04
C SER A 21 -5.01 -10.35 -6.80
N SER A 22 -4.50 -10.96 -7.87
CA SER A 22 -3.62 -12.14 -7.75
C SER A 22 -2.28 -11.83 -7.05
N GLN A 23 -1.78 -10.60 -7.20
CA GLN A 23 -0.60 -10.14 -6.47
C GLN A 23 -0.92 -9.88 -5.01
N ALA A 24 -2.06 -9.23 -4.71
CA ALA A 24 -2.50 -8.97 -3.36
C ALA A 24 -2.74 -10.26 -2.58
N GLU A 25 -3.39 -11.27 -3.18
CA GLU A 25 -3.55 -12.59 -2.58
C GLU A 25 -2.20 -13.23 -2.21
N ALA A 26 -1.23 -13.19 -3.13
CA ALA A 26 0.11 -13.71 -2.89
C ALA A 26 0.83 -12.92 -1.78
N ALA A 27 0.70 -11.59 -1.77
CA ALA A 27 1.29 -10.71 -0.76
C ALA A 27 0.67 -10.95 0.62
N VAL A 28 -0.66 -11.10 0.71
CA VAL A 28 -1.38 -11.43 1.93
C VAL A 28 -0.95 -12.80 2.46
N SER A 29 -0.88 -13.81 1.60
CA SER A 29 -0.42 -15.15 1.97
C SER A 29 0.99 -15.11 2.57
N LYS A 30 1.95 -14.46 1.89
CA LYS A 30 3.32 -14.25 2.39
C LYS A 30 3.33 -13.47 3.71
N GLY A 31 2.52 -12.42 3.81
CA GLY A 31 2.36 -11.62 5.02
C GLY A 31 1.86 -12.44 6.21
N LEU A 32 0.88 -13.31 6.01
CA LEU A 32 0.35 -14.18 7.07
C LEU A 32 1.36 -15.24 7.52
N VAL A 33 2.17 -15.79 6.61
CA VAL A 33 3.30 -16.66 6.96
C VAL A 33 4.35 -15.89 7.78
N ALA A 34 4.63 -14.64 7.39
CA ALA A 34 5.52 -13.76 8.16
C ALA A 34 4.95 -13.45 9.55
N VAL A 35 3.63 -13.26 9.69
CA VAL A 35 2.98 -13.11 11.01
C VAL A 35 3.23 -14.33 11.88
N GLY A 36 2.97 -15.54 11.37
CA GLY A 36 3.13 -16.77 12.13
C GLY A 36 4.57 -16.99 12.62
N SER A 37 5.54 -16.84 11.71
CA SER A 37 6.97 -16.97 12.04
C SER A 37 7.46 -15.90 13.02
N THR A 38 7.06 -14.63 12.82
CA THR A 38 7.42 -13.51 13.70
C THR A 38 6.80 -13.67 15.09
N LYS A 39 5.53 -14.11 15.17
CA LYS A 39 4.84 -14.40 16.43
C LYS A 39 5.54 -15.51 17.20
N HIS A 40 5.88 -16.60 16.52
CA HIS A 40 6.62 -17.70 17.13
C HIS A 40 7.98 -17.24 17.69
N LEU A 41 8.72 -16.43 16.94
CA LEU A 41 9.99 -15.85 17.41
C LEU A 41 9.79 -14.95 18.64
N PHE A 42 8.79 -14.06 18.59
CA PHE A 42 8.44 -13.17 19.70
C PHE A 42 8.12 -13.95 20.97
N GLN A 43 7.28 -14.98 20.88
CA GLN A 43 6.92 -15.85 22.00
C GLN A 43 8.13 -16.61 22.57
N ARG A 44 8.99 -17.14 21.69
CA ARG A 44 10.21 -17.86 22.10
C ARG A 44 11.21 -16.94 22.81
N SER A 45 11.26 -15.67 22.43
CA SER A 45 12.12 -14.66 23.08
C SER A 45 11.65 -14.25 24.48
N ARG A 46 10.44 -14.67 24.90
CA ARG A 46 9.79 -14.26 26.17
C ARG A 46 9.65 -12.74 26.32
N CYS A 47 9.65 -12.02 25.21
CA CYS A 47 9.34 -10.59 25.18
C CYS A 47 7.84 -10.38 25.35
N ASN A 48 7.45 -9.46 26.22
CA ASN A 48 6.05 -9.10 26.45
C ASN A 48 5.74 -7.63 26.10
N SER A 49 6.70 -6.92 25.50
CA SER A 49 6.52 -5.51 25.14
C SER A 49 5.77 -5.36 23.82
N MET A 50 4.67 -4.61 23.84
CA MET A 50 3.91 -4.24 22.65
C MET A 50 4.75 -3.42 21.67
N GLU A 51 5.67 -2.60 22.15
CA GLU A 51 6.56 -1.81 21.30
C GLU A 51 7.51 -2.69 20.50
N VAL A 52 8.05 -3.75 21.12
CA VAL A 52 8.90 -4.73 20.44
C VAL A 52 8.10 -5.45 19.36
N TRP A 53 6.86 -5.82 19.66
CA TRP A 53 5.99 -6.42 18.65
C TRP A 53 5.70 -5.48 17.48
N LYS A 54 5.36 -4.22 17.75
CA LYS A 54 5.16 -3.19 16.69
C LYS A 54 6.41 -3.03 15.82
N LYS A 55 7.60 -3.05 16.41
CA LYS A 55 8.87 -3.01 15.66
C LYS A 55 9.04 -4.23 14.76
N LEU A 56 8.85 -5.44 15.29
CA LEU A 56 8.94 -6.69 14.52
C LEU A 56 7.90 -6.76 13.40
N TYR A 57 6.67 -6.34 13.70
CA TYR A 57 5.60 -6.21 12.72
C TYR A 57 6.03 -5.31 11.57
N SER A 58 6.51 -4.10 11.85
CA SER A 58 6.93 -3.14 10.83
C SER A 58 8.13 -3.64 10.02
N SER A 59 9.12 -4.28 10.66
CA SER A 59 10.35 -4.69 10.00
C SER A 59 10.24 -5.98 9.20
N VAL A 60 9.37 -6.92 9.62
CA VAL A 60 9.25 -8.24 8.98
C VAL A 60 7.92 -8.38 8.24
N VAL A 61 6.81 -8.28 8.97
CA VAL A 61 5.47 -8.55 8.42
C VAL A 61 5.09 -7.50 7.38
N LEU A 62 5.15 -6.23 7.75
CA LEU A 62 4.77 -5.12 6.88
C LEU A 62 5.71 -5.02 5.67
N ALA A 63 7.02 -5.19 5.88
CA ALA A 63 8.00 -5.20 4.79
C ALA A 63 7.75 -6.34 3.78
N THR A 64 7.43 -7.55 4.27
CA THR A 64 7.11 -8.70 3.41
C THR A 64 5.81 -8.49 2.65
N THR A 65 4.79 -7.97 3.33
CA THR A 65 3.46 -7.78 2.75
C THR A 65 3.43 -6.65 1.72
N LEU A 66 4.14 -5.55 2.00
CA LEU A 66 4.15 -4.35 1.16
C LEU A 66 5.29 -4.33 0.12
N TYR A 67 5.86 -5.48 -0.20
CA TYR A 67 6.89 -5.56 -1.23
C TYR A 67 6.32 -5.12 -2.59
N GLY A 68 6.89 -4.03 -3.14
CA GLY A 68 6.46 -3.41 -4.39
C GLY A 68 5.09 -2.72 -4.35
N ALA A 69 4.52 -2.50 -3.16
CA ALA A 69 3.17 -1.96 -3.01
C ALA A 69 3.00 -0.53 -3.56
N GLU A 70 4.09 0.20 -3.83
CA GLU A 70 4.03 1.47 -4.57
C GLU A 70 3.38 1.34 -5.97
N VAL A 71 3.49 0.17 -6.61
CA VAL A 71 2.98 -0.08 -7.97
C VAL A 71 1.58 -0.70 -7.95
N TRP A 72 1.32 -1.63 -7.04
CA TRP A 72 0.09 -2.44 -7.06
C TRP A 72 -0.86 -2.17 -5.88
N GLY A 73 -0.36 -1.59 -4.79
CA GLY A 73 -1.03 -1.58 -3.49
C GLY A 73 -2.22 -0.62 -3.39
N LEU A 74 -2.27 0.45 -4.19
CA LEU A 74 -3.31 1.48 -4.10
C LEU A 74 -4.73 0.91 -4.29
N ASP A 75 -4.87 -0.09 -5.14
CA ASP A 75 -6.16 -0.72 -5.45
C ASP A 75 -6.51 -1.90 -4.55
N GLN A 76 -5.60 -2.27 -3.63
CA GLN A 76 -5.71 -3.51 -2.84
C GLN A 76 -5.49 -3.25 -1.33
N VAL A 77 -5.74 -2.02 -0.89
CA VAL A 77 -5.54 -1.58 0.50
C VAL A 77 -6.29 -2.48 1.49
N GLU A 78 -7.58 -2.74 1.25
CA GLU A 78 -8.42 -3.55 2.14
C GLU A 78 -7.92 -4.99 2.27
N ALA A 79 -7.45 -5.59 1.18
CA ALA A 79 -6.93 -6.95 1.19
C ALA A 79 -5.67 -7.04 2.05
N VAL A 80 -4.77 -6.07 1.93
CA VAL A 80 -3.51 -6.00 2.66
C VAL A 80 -3.73 -5.67 4.14
N GLU A 81 -4.71 -4.83 4.45
CA GLU A 81 -5.03 -4.42 5.83
C GLU A 81 -5.39 -5.60 6.75
N ARG A 82 -6.03 -6.63 6.20
CA ARG A 82 -6.34 -7.87 6.94
C ARG A 82 -5.10 -8.51 7.57
N VAL A 83 -3.91 -8.29 7.01
CA VAL A 83 -2.65 -8.79 7.57
C VAL A 83 -2.29 -8.06 8.88
N GLN A 84 -2.43 -6.74 8.93
CA GLN A 84 -2.20 -5.95 10.16
C GLN A 84 -3.13 -6.41 11.26
N VAL A 85 -4.43 -6.41 10.98
CA VAL A 85 -5.47 -6.79 11.93
C VAL A 85 -5.19 -8.20 12.47
N LYS A 86 -4.92 -9.17 11.60
CA LYS A 86 -4.63 -10.54 12.01
C LYS A 86 -3.34 -10.65 12.83
N ALA A 87 -2.31 -9.86 12.53
CA ALA A 87 -1.09 -9.83 13.33
C ALA A 87 -1.36 -9.44 14.79
N PHE A 88 -2.13 -8.36 15.01
CA PHE A 88 -2.41 -7.86 16.36
C PHE A 88 -3.53 -8.64 17.08
N LYS A 89 -4.61 -9.03 16.41
CA LYS A 89 -5.64 -9.92 16.98
C LYS A 89 -5.04 -11.22 17.48
N SER A 90 -4.19 -11.84 16.65
CA SER A 90 -3.59 -13.12 17.01
C SER A 90 -2.61 -13.00 18.18
N LEU A 91 -1.88 -11.89 18.31
CA LEU A 91 -0.99 -11.67 19.46
C LEU A 91 -1.78 -11.49 20.76
N LEU A 92 -2.85 -10.70 20.71
CA LEU A 92 -3.67 -10.34 21.88
C LEU A 92 -4.75 -11.38 22.22
N PHE A 93 -4.80 -12.48 21.48
CA PHE A 93 -5.85 -13.51 21.62
C PHE A 93 -7.27 -12.95 21.48
N LEU A 94 -7.43 -11.92 20.65
CA LEU A 94 -8.73 -11.30 20.42
C LEU A 94 -9.59 -12.16 19.48
N PRO A 95 -10.90 -12.23 19.74
CA PRO A 95 -11.87 -12.83 18.83
C PRO A 95 -11.82 -12.25 17.41
N LEU A 96 -12.23 -13.03 16.41
CA LEU A 96 -12.26 -12.58 15.01
C LEU A 96 -13.25 -11.44 14.78
N ASN A 97 -14.33 -11.41 15.56
CA ASN A 97 -15.40 -10.40 15.50
C ASN A 97 -15.05 -9.08 16.21
N THR A 98 -13.88 -8.96 16.86
CA THR A 98 -13.44 -7.67 17.39
C THR A 98 -13.32 -6.66 16.24
N PRO A 99 -13.91 -5.46 16.32
CA PRO A 99 -13.79 -4.46 15.27
C PRO A 99 -12.34 -4.11 14.94
N ASP A 100 -12.01 -3.99 13.65
CA ASP A 100 -10.65 -3.69 13.19
C ASP A 100 -10.21 -2.28 13.60
N THR A 101 -11.16 -1.33 13.58
CA THR A 101 -11.00 0.07 14.02
C THR A 101 -10.58 0.16 15.48
N PHE A 102 -11.20 -0.64 16.35
CA PHE A 102 -10.87 -0.69 17.78
C PHE A 102 -9.40 -1.04 18.00
N ILE A 103 -8.89 -2.03 17.28
CA ILE A 103 -7.49 -2.48 17.41
C ILE A 103 -6.53 -1.39 16.95
N ARG A 104 -6.83 -0.71 15.83
CA ARG A 104 -5.99 0.39 15.34
C ARG A 104 -5.94 1.54 16.34
N ARG A 105 -7.08 1.93 16.92
CA ARG A 105 -7.16 3.02 17.91
C ARG A 105 -6.43 2.69 19.20
N GLU A 106 -6.79 1.59 19.85
CA GLU A 106 -6.20 1.20 21.14
C GLU A 106 -4.69 1.02 21.06
N LEU A 107 -4.20 0.53 19.91
CA LEU A 107 -2.78 0.32 19.70
C LEU A 107 -2.09 1.48 18.99
N GLY A 108 -2.78 2.57 18.62
CA GLY A 108 -2.21 3.69 17.87
C GLY A 108 -1.50 3.24 16.58
N LEU A 109 -2.12 2.36 15.82
CA LEU A 109 -1.57 1.85 14.56
C LEU A 109 -2.00 2.72 13.38
N PHE A 110 -1.06 3.04 12.51
CA PHE A 110 -1.39 3.70 11.25
C PHE A 110 -2.15 2.75 10.33
N HIS A 111 -3.20 3.28 9.69
CA HIS A 111 -3.92 2.58 8.63
C HIS A 111 -2.95 2.28 7.46
N ILE A 112 -2.96 1.04 6.96
CA ILE A 112 -2.09 0.62 5.85
C ILE A 112 -2.23 1.53 4.62
N LYS A 113 -3.40 2.12 4.40
CA LYS A 113 -3.65 3.08 3.31
C LYS A 113 -2.59 4.18 3.27
N ALA A 114 -2.29 4.79 4.40
CA ALA A 114 -1.27 5.84 4.51
C ALA A 114 0.13 5.31 4.19
N VAL A 115 0.46 4.10 4.64
CA VAL A 115 1.78 3.48 4.38
C VAL A 115 1.96 3.17 2.89
N ILE A 116 0.95 2.60 2.24
CA ILE A 116 0.95 2.32 0.80
C ILE A 116 1.04 3.63 0.01
N PHE A 117 0.23 4.61 0.38
CA PHE A 117 0.20 5.88 -0.33
C PHE A 117 1.53 6.63 -0.22
N LYS A 118 2.18 6.62 0.95
CA LYS A 118 3.54 7.17 1.11
C LYS A 118 4.55 6.51 0.15
N LYS A 119 4.48 5.18 -0.02
CA LYS A 119 5.32 4.46 -0.99
C LYS A 119 4.99 4.86 -2.43
N ALA A 120 3.71 5.00 -2.76
CA ALA A 120 3.25 5.43 -4.07
C ALA A 120 3.67 6.88 -4.37
N LEU A 121 3.63 7.78 -3.39
CA LEU A 121 4.09 9.16 -3.50
C LEU A 121 5.61 9.22 -3.73
N ALA A 122 6.38 8.45 -2.98
CA ALA A 122 7.82 8.30 -3.24
C ALA A 122 8.09 7.72 -4.65
N TRP A 123 7.23 6.85 -5.15
CA TRP A 123 7.32 6.34 -6.53
C TRP A 123 6.96 7.39 -7.58
N TRP A 124 5.91 8.17 -7.36
CA TRP A 124 5.57 9.34 -8.18
C TRP A 124 6.76 10.30 -8.31
N ASN A 125 7.39 10.66 -7.19
CA ASN A 125 8.54 11.56 -7.18
C ASN A 125 9.74 10.96 -7.94
N ARG A 126 9.97 9.64 -7.80
CA ARG A 126 10.99 8.93 -8.58
C ARG A 126 10.68 8.98 -10.08
N LEU A 127 9.45 8.70 -10.49
CA LEU A 127 9.01 8.80 -11.89
C LEU A 127 9.11 10.23 -12.44
N CYS A 128 8.90 11.25 -11.60
CA CYS A 128 9.06 12.64 -11.98
C CYS A 128 10.49 13.02 -12.35
N ARG A 129 11.48 12.37 -11.74
CA ARG A 129 12.91 12.61 -11.94
C ARG A 129 13.56 11.74 -13.01
N MET A 130 12.87 10.68 -13.46
CA MET A 130 13.41 9.82 -14.51
C MET A 130 13.47 10.57 -15.84
N SER A 131 14.51 10.30 -16.62
CA SER A 131 14.67 10.82 -17.98
C SER A 131 13.60 10.26 -18.92
N GLU A 132 13.23 11.04 -19.95
CA GLU A 132 12.11 10.73 -20.85
C GLU A 132 12.36 9.54 -21.78
N ASP A 133 13.62 9.16 -21.98
CA ASP A 133 14.02 7.97 -22.72
C ASP A 133 13.70 6.66 -21.98
N ARG A 134 13.45 6.71 -20.67
CA ARG A 134 13.16 5.51 -19.87
C ARG A 134 11.70 5.07 -19.99
N PHE A 135 11.48 3.78 -20.23
CA PHE A 135 10.14 3.20 -20.31
C PHE A 135 9.22 3.52 -19.13
N PRO A 136 9.63 3.45 -17.84
CA PRO A 136 8.75 3.82 -16.74
C PRO A 136 8.24 5.26 -16.82
N ARG A 137 9.08 6.21 -17.24
CA ARG A 137 8.70 7.61 -17.45
C ARG A 137 7.70 7.75 -18.59
N GLN A 138 7.93 7.08 -19.71
CA GLN A 138 7.03 7.09 -20.87
C GLN A 138 5.66 6.48 -20.54
N CYS A 139 5.65 5.32 -19.88
CA CYS A 139 4.42 4.68 -19.42
C CYS A 139 3.66 5.58 -18.44
N PHE A 140 4.35 6.20 -17.49
CA PHE A 140 3.75 7.13 -16.53
C PHE A 140 3.12 8.34 -17.21
N THR A 141 3.85 9.02 -18.11
CA THR A 141 3.31 10.13 -18.90
C THR A 141 2.10 9.69 -19.73
N ARG A 142 2.13 8.48 -20.31
CA ARG A 142 0.98 7.93 -21.05
C ARG A 142 -0.23 7.70 -20.15
N LEU A 143 -0.04 7.15 -18.94
CA LEU A 143 -1.11 6.94 -17.97
C LEU A 143 -1.75 8.26 -17.53
N LEU A 144 -0.97 9.33 -17.37
CA LEU A 144 -1.49 10.69 -17.09
C LEU A 144 -2.39 11.21 -18.20
N VAL A 145 -1.98 11.04 -19.45
CA VAL A 145 -2.78 11.46 -20.61
C VAL A 145 -4.09 10.67 -20.68
N LEU A 146 -4.04 9.35 -20.47
CA LEU A 146 -5.22 8.48 -20.44
C LEU A 146 -6.18 8.87 -19.31
N ASP A 147 -5.64 9.15 -18.14
CA ASP A 147 -6.41 9.57 -16.96
C ASP A 147 -7.09 10.95 -17.13
N ARG A 148 -6.50 11.86 -17.93
CA ARG A 148 -7.18 13.11 -18.31
C ARG A 148 -8.23 12.92 -19.40
N ALA A 149 -8.05 11.92 -20.26
CA ALA A 149 -9.00 11.56 -21.31
C ALA A 149 -10.17 10.68 -20.80
N GLY A 150 -10.27 10.42 -19.49
CA GLY A 150 -11.36 9.64 -18.89
C GLY A 150 -11.13 8.12 -18.86
N PHE A 151 -9.96 7.64 -19.26
CA PHE A 151 -9.62 6.21 -19.25
C PHE A 151 -9.03 5.81 -17.89
N HIS A 152 -9.91 5.56 -16.93
CA HIS A 152 -9.54 5.24 -15.54
C HIS A 152 -9.38 3.75 -15.25
N TRP A 153 -9.82 2.87 -16.16
CA TRP A 153 -9.77 1.42 -15.97
C TRP A 153 -8.33 0.92 -15.81
N ASN A 154 -8.04 0.27 -14.67
CA ASN A 154 -6.71 -0.26 -14.30
C ASN A 154 -5.56 0.75 -14.51
N ASN A 155 -5.85 2.04 -14.29
CA ASN A 155 -4.90 3.11 -14.45
C ASN A 155 -4.34 3.52 -13.08
N TRP A 156 -3.04 3.28 -12.88
CA TRP A 156 -2.35 3.62 -11.62
C TRP A 156 -2.47 5.10 -11.25
N VAL A 157 -2.42 6.01 -12.24
CA VAL A 157 -2.56 7.45 -12.00
C VAL A 157 -3.98 7.77 -11.53
N SER A 158 -4.99 7.10 -12.07
CA SER A 158 -6.37 7.27 -11.60
C SER A 158 -6.54 6.76 -10.17
N SER A 159 -5.89 5.65 -9.81
CA SER A 159 -5.85 5.15 -8.43
C SER A 159 -5.15 6.13 -7.49
N PHE A 160 -4.04 6.73 -7.93
CA PHE A 160 -3.33 7.75 -7.18
C PHE A 160 -4.18 9.03 -7.02
N ARG A 161 -4.83 9.50 -8.11
CA ARG A 161 -5.73 10.65 -8.11
C ARG A 161 -6.90 10.46 -7.16
N ARG A 162 -7.56 9.29 -7.16
CA ARG A 162 -8.66 9.00 -6.24
C ARG A 162 -8.29 9.19 -4.77
N VAL A 163 -7.05 8.87 -4.39
CA VAL A 163 -6.57 9.13 -3.02
C VAL A 163 -6.39 10.62 -2.79
N LEU A 164 -5.80 11.35 -3.73
CA LEU A 164 -5.65 12.81 -3.64
C LEU A 164 -7.01 13.55 -3.66
N ASP A 165 -7.98 13.09 -4.44
CA ASP A 165 -9.36 13.60 -4.46
C ASP A 165 -9.99 13.47 -3.07
N SER A 166 -9.78 12.33 -2.39
CA SER A 166 -10.34 12.10 -1.05
C SER A 166 -9.83 13.07 0.02
N ILE A 167 -8.73 13.77 -0.22
CA ILE A 167 -8.14 14.78 0.67
C ILE A 167 -8.12 16.19 0.04
N SER A 168 -8.83 16.39 -1.07
CA SER A 168 -8.89 17.66 -1.81
C SER A 168 -7.50 18.20 -2.19
N CYS A 169 -6.66 17.34 -2.79
CA CYS A 169 -5.33 17.67 -3.28
C CYS A 169 -5.10 17.22 -4.73
N ALA A 170 -6.17 16.99 -5.49
CA ALA A 170 -6.09 16.48 -6.86
C ALA A 170 -5.52 17.49 -7.87
N GLU A 171 -5.63 18.78 -7.57
CA GLU A 171 -5.07 19.89 -8.33
C GLU A 171 -3.54 19.82 -8.46
N LEU A 172 -2.88 19.08 -7.57
CA LEU A 172 -1.44 18.84 -7.63
C LEU A 172 -1.02 17.99 -8.84
N ILE A 173 -1.95 17.24 -9.45
CA ILE A 173 -1.67 16.41 -10.63
C ILE A 173 -1.62 17.27 -11.90
N SER A 174 -0.40 17.59 -12.32
CA SER A 174 -0.11 18.40 -13.51
C SER A 174 0.46 17.57 -14.67
N LEU A 175 0.45 18.16 -15.87
CA LEU A 175 1.14 17.67 -17.08
C LEU A 175 1.88 18.88 -17.65
N PRO A 176 3.22 18.83 -17.78
CA PRO A 176 4.10 17.72 -17.41
C PRO A 176 4.08 17.41 -15.90
N PRO A 177 4.29 16.15 -15.49
CA PRO A 177 4.22 15.79 -14.07
C PRO A 177 5.43 16.32 -13.29
N VAL A 178 5.13 16.88 -12.12
CA VAL A 178 6.09 17.52 -11.21
C VAL A 178 6.20 16.69 -9.91
N PRO A 179 7.40 16.62 -9.27
CA PRO A 179 7.53 16.03 -7.94
C PRO A 179 6.65 16.75 -6.89
N LEU A 180 6.09 15.98 -5.96
CA LEU A 180 5.17 16.44 -4.91
C LEU A 180 5.84 16.54 -3.53
N GLU A 181 7.16 16.66 -3.47
CA GLU A 181 7.92 16.62 -2.21
C GLU A 181 7.59 17.79 -1.28
N SER A 182 7.42 19.00 -1.84
CA SER A 182 7.04 20.18 -1.06
C SER A 182 5.66 20.04 -0.41
N ALA A 183 4.79 19.20 -0.97
CA ALA A 183 3.44 18.95 -0.47
C ALA A 183 3.33 17.62 0.30
N GLU A 184 4.41 16.84 0.42
CA GLU A 184 4.36 15.49 1.02
C GLU A 184 3.83 15.53 2.46
N GLY A 185 4.29 16.48 3.28
CA GLY A 185 3.81 16.64 4.65
C GLY A 185 2.30 16.89 4.69
N LEU A 186 1.83 17.92 3.98
CA LEU A 186 0.41 18.28 3.90
C LEU A 186 -0.47 17.13 3.42
N ILE A 187 -0.03 16.42 2.39
CA ILE A 187 -0.74 15.27 1.82
C ILE A 187 -0.88 14.15 2.85
N MET A 188 0.23 13.81 3.53
CA MET A 188 0.25 12.73 4.50
C MET A 188 -0.56 13.08 5.75
N ASP A 189 -0.50 14.32 6.22
CA ASP A 189 -1.27 14.78 7.38
C ASP A 189 -2.77 14.69 7.12
N LYS A 190 -3.25 15.27 6.01
CA LYS A 190 -4.67 15.17 5.60
C LYS A 190 -5.12 13.73 5.40
N LEU A 191 -4.27 12.87 4.83
CA LEU A 191 -4.60 11.47 4.63
C LEU A 191 -4.69 10.71 5.97
N MET A 192 -3.85 11.04 6.94
CA MET A 192 -3.92 10.45 8.27
C MET A 192 -5.18 10.90 9.00
N GLU A 193 -5.55 12.18 8.92
CA GLU A 193 -6.80 12.71 9.48
C GLU A 193 -8.02 11.99 8.90
N LEU A 194 -8.11 11.87 7.56
CA LEU A 194 -9.18 11.12 6.89
C LEU A 194 -9.26 9.66 7.36
N CYS A 195 -8.11 9.00 7.55
CA CYS A 195 -8.09 7.62 8.03
C CYS A 195 -8.58 7.50 9.49
N ILE A 196 -8.30 8.50 10.32
CA ILE A 196 -8.78 8.55 11.72
C ILE A 196 -10.30 8.78 11.75
N GLU A 197 -10.80 9.66 10.89
CA GLU A 197 -12.23 9.92 10.72
C GLU A 197 -12.98 8.67 10.25
N SER A 198 -12.44 7.93 9.26
CA SER A 198 -13.07 6.67 8.80
C SER A 198 -13.11 5.57 9.85
N ASP A 199 -12.25 5.65 10.87
CA ASP A 199 -12.21 4.74 12.01
C ASP A 199 -13.10 5.20 13.19
N SER A 200 -13.78 6.35 13.08
CA SER A 200 -14.72 6.91 14.08
C SER A 200 -16.12 6.37 13.92
#